data_AF-A0A1V4X260-F1
#
_entry.id   AF-A0A1V4X260-F1
#
_cell.length_a   1.000
_cell.length_b   1.000
_cell.length_c   1.000
_cell.angle_alpha   90.00
_cell.angle_beta   90.00
_cell.angle_gamma   90.00
#
_symmetry.space_group_name_H-M   'P 1'
#
loop_
_entity.id
_entity.type
_entity.pdbx_description
1 polymer ?
#
loop_
_entity_poly.entity_id
_entity_poly.type
_entity_poly.pdbx_seq_one_letter_code
_entity_poly.pdbx_strand_id
1 'polypeptide(L)'
;MIRGCGSRKPGGLYICTKLSAHGVPLEEYLIDPPEFYGGEKFRVPIIIGKNGANHLLFWVGKEYYPYPSDFIEEVRRFGASKKVPVDFPIEKLSRWSLMFFVHPRAIIGDYQALPPPPRCPKWLKSHLNNEVYCLGHSYQVAPANYEGRRKIGDTIYAVTPLPAEVSPQYVPGIFLRLPITDIDHVVHKNGKADPRVVEKAGDVSIPLNYTRE
;
A
#
# COMPACT_ATOMS: atom_id res chain seq x y z
N MET A 1 -12.15 -9.26 -10.94
CA MET A 1 -11.42 -8.01 -10.61
C MET A 1 -9.97 -8.36 -10.40
N ILE A 2 -9.07 -7.77 -11.18
CA ILE A 2 -7.64 -8.06 -11.19
C ILE A 2 -6.89 -6.88 -10.56
N ARG A 3 -6.23 -7.13 -9.43
CA ARG A 3 -5.26 -6.20 -8.82
C ARG A 3 -3.90 -6.32 -9.53
N GLY A 4 -3.04 -5.32 -9.40
CA GLY A 4 -1.67 -5.32 -9.88
C GLY A 4 -0.85 -6.50 -9.34
N CYS A 5 -1.12 -6.94 -8.12
CA CYS A 5 -0.52 -8.16 -7.55
C CYS A 5 -1.27 -9.48 -7.87
N GLY A 6 -2.30 -9.45 -8.72
CA GLY A 6 -3.12 -10.61 -9.09
C GLY A 6 -4.30 -10.89 -8.16
N SER A 7 -4.84 -12.12 -8.24
CA SER A 7 -5.97 -12.60 -7.41
C SER A 7 -5.52 -13.21 -6.09
N ARG A 8 -6.43 -13.26 -5.09
CA ARG A 8 -6.14 -14.00 -3.86
C ARG A 8 -6.07 -15.50 -4.16
N LYS A 9 -5.40 -16.24 -3.28
CA LYS A 9 -5.09 -17.66 -3.47
C LYS A 9 -5.75 -18.50 -2.39
N PRO A 10 -6.40 -19.63 -2.74
CA PRO A 10 -6.90 -20.59 -1.75
C PRO A 10 -5.81 -20.99 -0.74
N GLY A 11 -6.18 -21.05 0.53
CA GLY A 11 -5.27 -21.27 1.66
C GLY A 11 -4.44 -20.05 2.07
N GLY A 12 -4.67 -18.87 1.47
CA GLY A 12 -3.93 -17.65 1.79
C GLY A 12 -4.55 -16.85 2.93
N LEU A 13 -3.69 -16.26 3.76
CA LEU A 13 -4.05 -15.32 4.83
C LEU A 13 -3.73 -13.89 4.41
N TYR A 14 -4.66 -12.97 4.61
CA TYR A 14 -4.58 -11.60 4.12
C TYR A 14 -4.91 -10.59 5.23
N ILE A 15 -4.08 -9.56 5.36
CA ILE A 15 -4.37 -8.39 6.19
C ILE A 15 -5.02 -7.32 5.31
N CYS A 16 -6.17 -6.82 5.75
CA CYS A 16 -7.06 -6.04 4.91
C CYS A 16 -7.35 -4.64 5.48
N THR A 17 -7.56 -3.70 4.56
CA THR A 17 -8.24 -2.43 4.80
C THR A 17 -9.39 -2.33 3.81
N LYS A 18 -10.62 -2.32 4.32
CA LYS A 18 -11.84 -2.16 3.52
C LYS A 18 -12.16 -0.69 3.27
N LEU A 19 -12.91 -0.46 2.19
CA LEU A 19 -13.54 0.83 1.91
C LEU A 19 -14.84 0.93 2.71
N SER A 20 -15.24 2.15 3.04
CA SER A 20 -16.50 2.44 3.73
C SER A 20 -17.04 3.78 3.26
N ALA A 21 -18.37 3.87 3.09
CA ALA A 21 -19.06 5.14 2.86
C ALA A 21 -18.94 6.12 4.05
N HIS A 22 -18.62 5.59 5.23
CA HIS A 22 -18.37 6.35 6.46
C HIS A 22 -16.87 6.45 6.80
N GLY A 23 -16.00 6.02 5.88
CA GLY A 23 -14.56 6.17 6.04
C GLY A 23 -14.11 7.63 5.85
N VAL A 24 -12.81 7.86 6.00
CA VAL A 24 -12.18 9.12 5.63
C VAL A 24 -11.45 8.96 4.29
N PRO A 25 -11.20 10.07 3.55
CA PRO A 25 -10.46 10.03 2.30
C PRO A 25 -9.10 9.35 2.44
N LEU A 26 -8.65 8.65 1.38
CA LEU A 26 -7.33 8.00 1.35
C LEU A 26 -6.19 9.01 1.60
N GLU A 27 -6.38 10.25 1.20
CA GLU A 27 -5.46 11.36 1.40
C GLU A 27 -5.06 11.54 2.87
N GLU A 28 -5.94 11.29 3.84
CA GLU A 28 -5.65 11.38 5.29
C GLU A 28 -4.63 10.33 5.75
N TYR A 29 -4.54 9.22 5.01
CA TYR A 29 -3.69 8.08 5.29
C TYR A 29 -2.33 8.15 4.58
N LEU A 30 -2.16 9.05 3.61
CA LEU A 30 -0.88 9.28 2.95
C LEU A 30 0.11 9.94 3.91
N ILE A 31 1.37 9.52 3.84
CA ILE A 31 2.50 10.14 4.52
C ILE A 31 3.20 10.99 3.47
N ASP A 32 3.06 12.30 3.57
CA ASP A 32 3.51 13.26 2.57
C ASP A 32 4.07 14.53 3.27
N PRO A 33 5.40 14.74 3.26
CA PRO A 33 6.41 13.94 2.56
C PRO A 33 6.55 12.52 3.15
N PRO A 34 6.84 11.49 2.34
CA PRO A 34 7.13 10.15 2.82
C PRO A 34 8.30 10.11 3.82
N GLU A 35 8.21 9.22 4.79
CA GLU A 35 9.29 9.01 5.77
C GLU A 35 10.39 8.14 5.16
N PHE A 36 11.66 8.55 5.27
CA PHE A 36 12.78 7.75 4.78
C PHE A 36 12.83 6.37 5.43
N TYR A 37 13.04 5.33 4.61
CA TYR A 37 13.23 3.97 5.09
C TYR A 37 14.66 3.51 4.77
N GLY A 38 15.52 3.48 5.79
CA GLY A 38 16.91 3.05 5.67
C GLY A 38 17.14 1.54 5.79
N GLY A 39 16.08 0.73 5.81
CA GLY A 39 16.20 -0.73 5.90
C GLY A 39 16.26 -1.41 4.53
N GLU A 40 16.55 -2.71 4.55
CA GLU A 40 16.60 -3.55 3.34
C GLU A 40 15.20 -3.97 2.84
N LYS A 41 15.14 -4.40 1.57
CA LYS A 41 13.93 -5.02 0.99
C LYS A 41 13.61 -6.32 1.73
N PHE A 42 12.35 -6.49 2.12
CA PHE A 42 11.84 -7.69 2.78
C PHE A 42 10.63 -8.29 2.06
N ARG A 43 10.41 -9.59 2.23
CA ARG A 43 9.27 -10.32 1.61
C ARG A 43 8.12 -10.56 2.58
N VAL A 44 8.45 -10.95 3.81
CA VAL A 44 7.48 -11.16 4.89
C VAL A 44 7.34 -9.85 5.66
N PRO A 45 6.10 -9.40 5.99
CA PRO A 45 5.93 -8.14 6.71
C PRO A 45 6.64 -8.15 8.06
N ILE A 46 7.16 -7.01 8.44
CA ILE A 46 7.85 -6.83 9.73
C ILE A 46 6.82 -6.34 10.75
N ILE A 47 6.84 -6.92 11.96
CA ILE A 47 6.07 -6.39 13.09
C ILE A 47 6.90 -5.31 13.78
N ILE A 48 6.33 -4.13 13.93
CA ILE A 48 6.94 -3.00 14.62
C ILE A 48 6.10 -2.64 15.85
N GLY A 49 6.73 -2.62 17.02
CA GLY A 49 6.10 -2.15 18.26
C GLY A 49 6.16 -0.62 18.36
N LYS A 50 5.02 0.05 18.40
CA LYS A 50 4.95 1.51 18.57
C LYS A 50 3.69 1.88 19.36
N ASN A 51 3.80 2.83 20.29
CA ASN A 51 2.67 3.34 21.08
C ASN A 51 1.83 2.23 21.77
N GLY A 52 2.48 1.15 22.24
CA GLY A 52 1.80 0.03 22.89
C GLY A 52 1.01 -0.90 21.96
N ALA A 53 1.13 -0.75 20.64
CA ALA A 53 0.53 -1.63 19.65
C ALA A 53 1.57 -2.25 18.72
N ASN A 54 1.27 -3.43 18.18
CA ASN A 54 2.04 -4.06 17.12
C ASN A 54 1.49 -3.63 15.76
N HIS A 55 2.26 -2.91 14.97
CA HIS A 55 1.91 -2.55 13.60
C HIS A 55 2.67 -3.41 12.61
N LEU A 56 2.27 -3.34 11.34
CA LEU A 56 2.88 -4.09 10.26
C LEU A 56 3.55 -3.14 9.28
N LEU A 57 4.76 -3.48 8.86
CA LEU A 57 5.46 -2.82 7.76
C LEU A 57 5.46 -3.75 6.55
N PHE A 58 4.97 -3.27 5.42
CA PHE A 58 4.88 -3.99 4.15
C PHE A 58 5.79 -3.37 3.10
N TRP A 59 6.50 -4.22 2.36
CA TRP A 59 7.22 -3.80 1.16
C TRP A 59 6.29 -3.89 -0.06
N VAL A 60 6.14 -2.77 -0.77
CA VAL A 60 5.42 -2.71 -2.05
C VAL A 60 6.44 -2.93 -3.18
N GLY A 61 6.31 -4.07 -3.86
CA GLY A 61 7.20 -4.45 -4.95
C GLY A 61 6.96 -3.63 -6.21
N LYS A 62 7.99 -2.93 -6.68
CA LYS A 62 7.98 -2.16 -7.94
C LYS A 62 7.73 -3.01 -9.19
N GLU A 63 7.85 -4.33 -9.05
CA GLU A 63 7.57 -5.29 -10.11
C GLU A 63 6.06 -5.36 -10.41
N TYR A 64 5.20 -5.10 -9.42
CA TYR A 64 3.74 -5.08 -9.54
C TYR A 64 3.17 -3.67 -9.52
N TYR A 65 3.80 -2.77 -8.76
CA TYR A 65 3.40 -1.37 -8.62
C TYR A 65 4.63 -0.49 -8.90
N PRO A 66 4.99 -0.23 -10.17
CA PRO A 66 6.24 0.48 -10.51
C PRO A 66 6.46 1.84 -9.83
N TYR A 67 5.38 2.52 -9.41
CA TYR A 67 5.40 3.79 -8.71
C TYR A 67 4.43 3.79 -7.52
N PRO A 68 4.66 4.61 -6.48
CA PRO A 68 3.74 4.72 -5.34
C PRO A 68 2.29 4.99 -5.75
N SER A 69 2.09 5.87 -6.75
CA SER A 69 0.77 6.20 -7.32
C SER A 69 0.00 4.96 -7.79
N ASP A 70 0.68 3.92 -8.28
CA ASP A 70 0.03 2.67 -8.69
C ASP A 70 -0.68 1.98 -7.53
N PHE A 71 0.00 1.91 -6.39
CA PHE A 71 -0.56 1.28 -5.21
C PHE A 71 -1.63 2.16 -4.58
N ILE A 72 -1.41 3.48 -4.53
CA ILE A 72 -2.37 4.45 -3.99
C ILE A 72 -3.70 4.37 -4.75
N GLU A 73 -3.68 4.41 -6.09
CA GLU A 73 -4.89 4.42 -6.89
C GLU A 73 -5.62 3.07 -6.86
N GLU A 74 -4.89 1.96 -6.74
CA GLU A 74 -5.54 0.66 -6.52
C GLU A 74 -6.21 0.59 -5.14
N VAL A 75 -5.51 1.02 -4.09
CA VAL A 75 -6.05 1.07 -2.72
C VAL A 75 -7.27 1.99 -2.66
N ARG A 76 -7.26 3.12 -3.36
CA ARG A 76 -8.41 4.02 -3.46
C ARG A 76 -9.66 3.31 -3.96
N ARG A 77 -9.49 2.41 -4.94
CA ARG A 77 -10.61 1.74 -5.60
C ARG A 77 -11.07 0.48 -4.90
N PHE A 78 -10.17 -0.25 -4.25
CA PHE A 78 -10.46 -1.60 -3.75
C PHE A 78 -10.07 -1.83 -2.30
N GLY A 79 -9.56 -0.82 -1.59
CA GLY A 79 -8.89 -1.01 -0.31
C GLY A 79 -7.58 -1.78 -0.44
N ALA A 80 -6.94 -2.07 0.69
CA ALA A 80 -5.69 -2.84 0.74
C ALA A 80 -5.96 -4.30 1.10
N SER A 81 -5.23 -5.23 0.49
CA SER A 81 -5.29 -6.66 0.79
C SER A 81 -3.91 -7.25 0.60
N LYS A 82 -3.18 -7.52 1.69
CA LYS A 82 -1.80 -8.01 1.63
C LYS A 82 -1.68 -9.41 2.18
N LYS A 83 -1.16 -10.32 1.34
CA LYS A 83 -0.89 -11.69 1.73
C LYS A 83 0.22 -11.75 2.77
N VAL A 84 0.03 -12.56 3.80
CA VAL A 84 1.04 -12.93 4.79
C VAL A 84 1.21 -14.45 4.82
N PRO A 85 2.31 -14.98 5.36
CA PRO A 85 2.42 -16.40 5.68
C PRO A 85 1.24 -16.84 6.56
N VAL A 86 0.77 -18.07 6.39
CA VAL A 86 -0.42 -18.53 7.12
C VAL A 86 -0.13 -18.76 8.62
N ASP A 87 1.14 -18.99 8.96
CA ASP A 87 1.68 -19.08 10.31
C ASP A 87 2.04 -17.70 10.90
N PHE A 88 1.82 -16.60 10.17
CA PHE A 88 2.08 -15.25 10.66
C PHE A 88 1.34 -14.98 11.98
N PRO A 89 1.97 -14.32 12.98
CA PRO A 89 1.43 -14.20 14.33
C PRO A 89 0.35 -13.10 14.42
N ILE A 90 -0.80 -13.35 13.79
CA ILE A 90 -1.94 -12.43 13.70
C ILE A 90 -2.59 -12.15 15.06
N GLU A 91 -2.45 -13.05 16.03
CA GLU A 91 -2.90 -12.90 17.41
C GLU A 91 -2.20 -11.75 18.14
N LYS A 92 -1.02 -11.33 17.67
CA LYS A 92 -0.29 -10.18 18.21
C LYS A 92 -0.88 -8.83 17.77
N LEU A 93 -1.81 -8.83 16.82
CA LEU A 93 -2.41 -7.62 16.28
C LEU A 93 -3.65 -7.21 17.07
N SER A 94 -3.89 -5.91 17.10
CA SER A 94 -4.99 -5.27 17.81
C SER A 94 -5.80 -4.36 16.91
N ARG A 95 -6.96 -3.91 17.38
CA ARG A 95 -7.74 -2.87 16.69
C ARG A 95 -6.98 -1.55 16.47
N TRP A 96 -5.89 -1.33 17.21
CA TRP A 96 -5.01 -0.16 17.07
C TRP A 96 -3.82 -0.41 16.12
N SER A 97 -3.67 -1.65 15.64
CA SER A 97 -2.64 -2.01 14.68
C SER A 97 -2.89 -1.34 13.33
N LEU A 98 -1.79 -0.95 12.68
CA LEU A 98 -1.80 -0.26 11.40
C LEU A 98 -0.90 -1.03 10.42
N MET A 99 -1.13 -0.84 9.13
CA MET A 99 -0.23 -1.25 8.07
C MET A 99 0.50 -0.02 7.54
N PHE A 100 1.82 -0.06 7.54
CA PHE A 100 2.70 0.92 6.92
C PHE A 100 3.28 0.34 5.64
N PHE A 101 3.33 1.13 4.57
CA PHE A 101 3.77 0.68 3.25
C PHE A 101 5.02 1.42 2.81
N VAL A 102 6.08 0.64 2.57
CA VAL A 102 7.34 1.09 1.98
C VAL A 102 7.29 0.87 0.47
N HIS A 103 7.74 1.86 -0.30
CA HIS A 103 8.01 1.68 -1.72
C HIS A 103 9.44 2.15 -2.06
N PRO A 104 10.20 1.43 -2.91
CA PRO A 104 11.57 1.81 -3.27
C PRO A 104 11.70 3.14 -4.04
N ARG A 105 10.58 3.66 -4.54
CA ARG A 105 10.49 4.96 -5.24
C ARG A 105 9.56 5.95 -4.55
N ALA A 106 9.39 5.82 -3.23
CA ALA A 106 8.52 6.71 -2.48
C ALA A 106 9.07 8.13 -2.39
N ILE A 107 10.40 8.27 -2.37
CA ILE A 107 11.08 9.57 -2.30
C ILE A 107 11.89 9.77 -3.58
N ILE A 108 11.84 10.98 -4.12
CA ILE A 108 12.72 11.44 -5.19
C ILE A 108 13.69 12.44 -4.57
N GLY A 109 14.97 12.07 -4.46
CA GLY A 109 15.99 12.86 -3.77
C GLY A 109 16.28 14.20 -4.45
N ASP A 110 16.14 14.25 -5.76
CA ASP A 110 16.41 15.40 -6.63
C ASP A 110 15.12 16.09 -7.12
N TYR A 111 14.03 16.01 -6.34
CA TYR A 111 12.72 16.53 -6.75
C TYR A 111 12.69 18.04 -7.08
N GLN A 112 13.63 18.82 -6.53
CA GLN A 112 13.75 20.26 -6.77
C GLN A 112 14.12 20.57 -8.23
N ALA A 113 14.74 19.62 -8.94
CA ALA A 113 15.02 19.73 -10.37
C ALA A 113 13.82 19.37 -11.25
N LEU A 114 12.75 18.82 -10.66
CA LEU A 114 11.52 18.49 -11.37
C LEU A 114 10.58 19.71 -11.42
N PRO A 115 9.71 19.82 -12.44
CA PRO A 115 8.57 20.72 -12.38
C PRO A 115 7.71 20.43 -11.13
N PRO A 116 6.99 21.41 -10.57
CA PRO A 116 6.09 21.14 -9.46
C PRO A 116 5.04 20.08 -9.79
N PRO A 117 4.59 19.31 -8.78
CA PRO A 117 3.63 18.25 -9.00
C PRO A 117 2.29 18.81 -9.49
N PRO A 118 1.59 18.14 -10.42
CA PRO A 118 0.33 18.61 -10.98
C PRO A 118 -0.77 18.65 -9.92
N ARG A 119 -0.61 17.87 -8.85
CA ARG A 119 -1.53 17.82 -7.71
C ARG A 119 -0.77 17.45 -6.44
N CYS A 120 -1.13 18.11 -5.34
CA CYS A 120 -0.74 17.72 -4.00
C CYS A 120 -1.90 16.98 -3.32
N PRO A 121 -1.71 15.74 -2.82
CA PRO A 121 -2.78 15.02 -2.12
C PRO A 121 -3.15 15.67 -0.78
N LYS A 122 -2.24 16.47 -0.19
CA LYS A 122 -2.43 17.20 1.07
C LYS A 122 -2.87 18.66 0.89
N TRP A 123 -3.01 19.14 -0.35
CA TRP A 123 -3.38 20.52 -0.66
C TRP A 123 -2.46 21.59 -0.04
N LEU A 124 -1.18 21.27 0.18
CA LEU A 124 -0.19 22.18 0.74
C LEU A 124 0.45 23.02 -0.38
N LYS A 125 0.51 24.35 -0.19
CA LYS A 125 1.14 25.27 -1.15
C LYS A 125 2.64 25.00 -1.32
N SER A 126 3.35 24.70 -0.23
CA SER A 126 4.78 24.36 -0.25
C SER A 126 5.09 23.16 -1.15
N HIS A 127 4.15 22.20 -1.27
CA HIS A 127 4.28 21.06 -2.18
C HIS A 127 4.09 21.48 -3.65
N LEU A 128 3.15 22.39 -3.92
CA LEU A 128 2.87 22.89 -5.28
C LEU A 128 3.93 23.89 -5.78
N ASN A 129 4.80 24.37 -4.90
CA ASN A 129 5.94 25.22 -5.24
C ASN A 129 7.29 24.48 -5.23
N ASN A 130 7.31 23.16 -4.97
CA ASN A 130 8.55 22.37 -4.75
C ASN A 130 9.46 22.89 -3.61
N GLU A 131 8.90 23.61 -2.63
CA GLU A 131 9.63 23.98 -1.41
C GLU A 131 9.87 22.77 -0.51
N VAL A 132 8.92 21.82 -0.54
CA VAL A 132 8.97 20.54 0.19
C VAL A 132 8.59 19.42 -0.78
N TYR A 133 9.22 18.25 -0.62
CA TYR A 133 8.88 17.07 -1.43
C TYR A 133 7.42 16.67 -1.27
N CYS A 134 6.82 16.25 -2.38
CA CYS A 134 5.42 15.87 -2.45
C CYS A 134 5.27 14.52 -3.15
N LEU A 135 4.47 13.63 -2.57
CA LEU A 135 4.12 12.34 -3.16
C LEU A 135 3.38 12.50 -4.51
N GLY A 136 2.83 13.68 -4.78
CA GLY A 136 2.28 14.08 -6.08
C GLY A 136 3.25 13.91 -7.26
N HIS A 137 4.57 14.02 -7.02
CA HIS A 137 5.59 13.74 -8.03
C HIS A 137 5.51 12.32 -8.59
N SER A 138 4.99 11.36 -7.80
CA SER A 138 4.82 9.98 -8.28
C SER A 138 3.88 9.87 -9.49
N TYR A 139 2.95 10.82 -9.68
CA TYR A 139 2.03 10.88 -10.83
C TYR A 139 2.68 11.52 -12.08
N GLN A 140 3.85 12.15 -11.94
CA GLN A 140 4.63 12.72 -13.04
C GLN A 140 5.73 11.80 -13.54
N VAL A 141 6.38 11.08 -12.64
CA VAL A 141 7.42 10.12 -13.04
C VAL A 141 6.83 8.80 -13.54
N ALA A 142 5.55 8.55 -13.28
CA ALA A 142 4.84 7.39 -13.77
C ALA A 142 4.42 7.59 -15.24
N PRO A 143 4.96 6.82 -16.19
CA PRO A 143 4.57 6.94 -17.60
C PRO A 143 3.16 6.41 -17.82
N ALA A 144 2.47 7.01 -18.79
CA ALA A 144 1.26 6.46 -19.36
C ALA A 144 1.56 5.15 -20.09
N ASN A 145 0.65 4.18 -19.99
CA ASN A 145 0.75 2.87 -20.65
C ASN A 145 -0.59 2.38 -21.23
N TYR A 146 -1.63 3.21 -21.18
CA TYR A 146 -2.97 2.86 -21.65
C TYR A 146 -3.71 4.14 -22.07
N GLU A 147 -3.85 4.38 -23.38
CA GLU A 147 -4.65 5.51 -23.94
C GLU A 147 -4.32 6.88 -23.30
N GLY A 148 -3.03 7.21 -23.16
CA GLY A 148 -2.60 8.46 -22.51
C GLY A 148 -2.77 8.50 -20.98
N ARG A 149 -3.23 7.40 -20.38
CA ARG A 149 -3.40 7.20 -18.94
C ARG A 149 -2.49 6.08 -18.45
N ARG A 150 -2.52 5.84 -17.14
CA ARG A 150 -1.81 4.75 -16.49
C ARG A 150 -2.77 3.66 -16.03
N LYS A 151 -2.40 2.40 -16.27
CA LYS A 151 -3.17 1.20 -15.93
C LYS A 151 -2.33 0.18 -15.17
N ILE A 152 -2.90 -0.34 -14.07
CA ILE A 152 -2.38 -1.44 -13.23
C ILE A 152 -3.55 -2.36 -12.88
N GLY A 153 -3.50 -3.62 -13.34
CA GLY A 153 -4.65 -4.51 -13.26
C GLY A 153 -5.89 -3.85 -13.91
N ASP A 154 -6.99 -3.80 -13.16
CA ASP A 154 -8.22 -3.12 -13.59
C ASP A 154 -8.24 -1.62 -13.25
N THR A 155 -7.27 -1.10 -12.50
CA THR A 155 -7.18 0.30 -12.09
C THR A 155 -6.62 1.16 -13.22
N ILE A 156 -7.34 2.20 -13.62
CA ILE A 156 -6.90 3.18 -14.63
C ILE A 156 -7.00 4.58 -14.03
N TYR A 157 -5.93 5.37 -14.10
CA TYR A 157 -5.85 6.69 -13.48
C TYR A 157 -5.05 7.67 -14.36
N ALA A 158 -5.25 8.97 -14.12
CA ALA A 158 -4.58 10.03 -14.86
C ALA A 158 -3.14 10.23 -14.36
N VAL A 159 -2.23 10.50 -15.29
CA VAL A 159 -0.83 10.86 -15.02
C VAL A 159 -0.47 12.08 -15.88
N THR A 160 0.56 12.81 -15.48
CA THR A 160 1.12 13.92 -16.27
C THR A 160 2.60 13.65 -16.47
N PRO A 161 2.97 12.72 -17.37
CA PRO A 161 4.33 12.20 -17.44
C PRO A 161 5.34 13.29 -17.79
N LEU A 162 6.51 13.24 -17.14
CA LEU A 162 7.67 14.02 -17.57
C LEU A 162 8.21 13.52 -18.91
N PRO A 163 8.98 14.35 -19.65
CA PRO A 163 9.75 13.88 -20.79
C PRO A 163 10.63 12.68 -20.43
N ALA A 164 10.82 11.76 -21.38
CA ALA A 164 11.48 10.46 -21.15
C ALA A 164 12.95 10.56 -20.69
N GLU A 165 13.58 11.72 -20.84
CA GLU A 165 14.99 11.97 -20.54
C GLU A 165 15.27 12.23 -19.05
N VAL A 166 14.23 12.37 -18.22
CA VAL A 166 14.39 12.59 -16.79
C VAL A 166 14.63 11.26 -16.08
N SER A 167 15.74 11.15 -15.34
CA SER A 167 16.10 9.98 -14.53
C SER A 167 16.25 10.36 -13.05
N PRO A 168 15.13 10.37 -12.28
CA PRO A 168 15.15 10.81 -10.89
C PRO A 168 15.89 9.82 -9.98
N GLN A 169 16.50 10.35 -8.92
CA GLN A 169 17.14 9.55 -7.88
C GLN A 169 16.11 9.09 -6.86
N TYR A 170 15.84 7.78 -6.85
CA TYR A 170 14.82 7.21 -5.97
C TYR A 170 15.42 6.71 -4.66
N VAL A 171 14.69 6.97 -3.58
CA VAL A 171 15.01 6.48 -2.24
C VAL A 171 13.78 5.76 -1.65
N PRO A 172 13.96 4.62 -0.96
CA PRO A 172 12.88 3.97 -0.26
C PRO A 172 12.27 4.84 0.83
N GLY A 173 10.95 4.79 0.95
CA GLY A 173 10.23 5.53 1.97
C GLY A 173 8.85 4.95 2.29
N ILE A 174 8.37 5.24 3.49
CA ILE A 174 7.04 4.90 3.98
C ILE A 174 6.09 6.01 3.52
N PHE A 175 5.16 5.68 2.63
CA PHE A 175 4.32 6.67 1.93
C PHE A 175 2.83 6.55 2.27
N LEU A 176 2.42 5.48 2.93
CA LEU A 176 1.02 5.20 3.23
C LEU A 176 0.92 4.43 4.56
N ARG A 177 -0.05 4.81 5.38
CA ARG A 177 -0.45 4.09 6.60
C ARG A 177 -1.94 3.80 6.57
N LEU A 178 -2.36 2.56 6.76
CA LEU A 178 -3.78 2.17 6.73
C LEU A 178 -4.19 1.45 8.01
N PRO A 179 -5.45 1.59 8.45
CA PRO A 179 -5.99 0.77 9.53
C PRO A 179 -6.17 -0.69 9.07
N ILE A 180 -5.98 -1.64 9.98
CA ILE A 180 -6.39 -3.03 9.74
C ILE A 180 -7.87 -3.13 10.09
N THR A 181 -8.71 -3.37 9.09
CA THR A 181 -10.16 -3.53 9.29
C THR A 181 -10.54 -4.98 9.58
N ASP A 182 -9.79 -5.91 8.98
CA ASP A 182 -10.06 -7.34 9.06
C ASP A 182 -8.86 -8.16 8.58
N ILE A 183 -8.94 -9.45 8.88
CA ILE A 183 -8.06 -10.50 8.39
C ILE A 183 -8.93 -11.47 7.62
N ASP A 184 -8.56 -11.76 6.37
CA ASP A 184 -9.28 -12.73 5.54
C ASP A 184 -8.42 -13.98 5.36
N HIS A 185 -8.97 -15.15 5.72
CA HIS A 185 -8.44 -16.45 5.30
C HIS A 185 -9.26 -16.99 4.14
N VAL A 186 -8.63 -17.12 2.98
CA VAL A 186 -9.28 -17.77 1.83
C VAL A 186 -9.22 -19.27 2.06
N VAL A 187 -10.37 -19.92 2.22
CA VAL A 187 -10.41 -21.37 2.48
C VAL A 187 -9.81 -22.17 1.32
N HIS A 188 -9.33 -23.38 1.60
CA HIS A 188 -8.83 -24.27 0.56
C HIS A 188 -9.95 -24.65 -0.42
N LYS A 189 -9.57 -25.15 -1.61
CA LYS A 189 -10.53 -25.58 -2.64
C LYS A 189 -11.50 -26.67 -2.17
N ASN A 190 -11.12 -27.46 -1.17
CA ASN A 190 -11.98 -28.46 -0.53
C ASN A 190 -12.96 -27.86 0.50
N GLY A 191 -13.03 -26.53 0.61
CA GLY A 191 -13.91 -25.81 1.52
C GLY A 191 -13.42 -25.73 2.97
N LYS A 192 -12.27 -26.33 3.31
CA LYS A 192 -11.74 -26.33 4.69
C LYS A 192 -10.83 -25.14 4.94
N ALA A 193 -10.92 -24.58 6.15
CA ALA A 193 -9.95 -23.60 6.66
C ALA A 193 -8.60 -24.27 6.98
N ASP A 194 -7.53 -23.48 7.05
CA ASP A 194 -6.22 -23.99 7.46
C ASP A 194 -6.24 -24.16 8.99
N PRO A 195 -5.90 -25.34 9.54
CA PRO A 195 -5.95 -25.59 10.99
C PRO A 195 -5.16 -24.57 11.81
N ARG A 196 -4.04 -24.06 11.29
CA ARG A 196 -3.19 -23.07 11.97
C ARG A 196 -3.87 -21.71 12.13
N VAL A 197 -4.80 -21.38 11.23
CA VAL A 197 -5.60 -20.15 11.33
C VAL A 197 -6.74 -20.35 12.33
N VAL A 198 -7.37 -21.53 12.29
CA VAL A 198 -8.46 -21.87 13.22
C VAL A 198 -7.97 -21.87 14.67
N GLU A 199 -6.79 -22.43 14.92
CA GLU A 199 -6.16 -22.46 16.25
C GLU A 199 -6.00 -21.07 16.86
N LYS A 200 -5.62 -20.08 16.04
CA LYS A 200 -5.41 -18.68 16.47
C LYS A 200 -6.70 -17.88 16.61
N ALA A 201 -7.82 -18.36 16.08
CA ALA A 201 -9.03 -17.56 15.90
C ALA A 201 -9.60 -17.02 17.23
N GLY A 202 -9.44 -17.75 18.33
CA GLY A 202 -9.90 -17.33 19.66
C GLY A 202 -9.10 -16.17 20.26
N ASP A 203 -7.85 -15.99 19.83
CA ASP A 203 -6.92 -14.99 20.37
C ASP A 203 -6.82 -13.74 19.48
N VAL A 204 -7.46 -13.75 18.31
CA VAL A 204 -7.41 -12.64 17.36
C VAL A 204 -8.44 -11.58 17.75
N SER A 205 -7.97 -10.38 18.03
CA SER A 205 -8.83 -9.25 18.42
C SER A 205 -9.38 -8.42 17.24
N ILE A 206 -8.92 -8.71 16.02
CA ILE A 206 -9.37 -8.11 14.76
C ILE A 206 -10.35 -9.09 14.09
N PRO A 207 -11.41 -8.64 13.40
CA PRO A 207 -12.32 -9.54 12.69
C PRO A 207 -11.57 -10.49 11.74
N LEU A 208 -11.69 -11.81 11.99
CA LEU A 208 -11.13 -12.87 11.15
C LEU A 208 -12.25 -13.51 10.33
N ASN A 209 -12.22 -13.35 9.00
CA ASN A 209 -13.22 -13.88 8.09
C ASN A 209 -12.68 -15.11 7.35
N TYR A 210 -13.56 -16.06 7.06
CA TYR A 210 -13.28 -17.21 6.20
C TYR A 210 -14.00 -17.01 4.87
N THR A 211 -13.25 -16.74 3.80
CA THR A 211 -13.81 -16.36 2.50
C THR A 211 -13.56 -17.43 1.44
N ARG A 212 -14.39 -17.45 0.39
CA ARG A 212 -14.16 -18.20 -0.84
C ARG A 212 -13.78 -17.22 -1.95
N GLU A 213 -12.84 -17.61 -2.82
CA GLU A 213 -12.50 -16.90 -4.06
C GLU A 213 -13.17 -17.57 -5.25
#